data_AF-Q1YWA1-F1
#
_entry.id   AF-Q1YWA1-F1
#
_cell.length_a   1.000
_cell.length_b   1.000
_cell.length_c   1.000
_cell.angle_alpha   90.00
_cell.angle_beta   90.00
_cell.angle_gamma   90.00
#
_symmetry.space_group_name_H-M   'P 1'
#
loop_
_entity.id
_entity.type
_entity.pdbx_description
1 polymer ?
#
loop_
_entity_poly.entity_id
_entity_poly.type
_entity_poly.pdbx_seq_one_letter_code
_entity_poly.pdbx_strand_id
1 'polypeptide(L)'
;MVLAKPASVEVMQQVTSSRGRLFINGFIVAAGNPKAIVFFTAFFPQFIDPSQPLLQQMLIMCPTMALLDFTWVMIYAMTAKRFLGFMQTRPRLLNRVGGSSLLGASCFLAFSNR
;
A
#
# COMPACT_ATOMS: atom_id res chain seq x y z
N MET A 1 9.37 23.34 29.84
CA MET A 1 10.33 23.63 28.75
C MET A 1 11.24 22.40 28.60
N VAL A 2 10.73 21.32 28.00
CA VAL A 2 11.50 20.09 27.74
C VAL A 2 11.62 19.98 26.23
N LEU A 3 12.81 20.26 25.72
CA LEU A 3 13.19 20.20 24.32
C LEU A 3 13.15 18.73 23.85
N ALA A 4 11.98 18.28 23.37
CA ALA A 4 11.91 17.11 22.53
C ALA A 4 12.63 17.44 21.22
N LYS A 5 13.91 17.09 21.14
CA LYS A 5 14.69 17.00 19.92
C LYS A 5 13.79 16.31 18.87
N PRO A 6 13.44 16.96 17.75
CA PRO A 6 12.65 16.29 16.73
C PRO A 6 13.48 15.07 16.33
N ALA A 7 12.92 13.88 16.49
CA ALA A 7 13.48 12.69 15.87
C ALA A 7 13.76 13.09 14.42
N SER A 8 15.04 13.18 14.10
CA SER A 8 15.50 13.41 12.74
C SER A 8 14.90 12.26 11.96
N VAL A 9 13.77 12.52 11.31
CA VAL A 9 13.28 11.68 10.23
C VAL A 9 14.48 11.62 9.32
N GLU A 10 15.21 10.51 9.36
CA GLU A 10 16.26 10.24 8.41
C GLU A 10 15.57 10.36 7.06
N VAL A 11 15.79 11.51 6.41
CA VAL A 11 15.36 11.74 5.06
C VAL A 11 16.12 10.70 4.29
N MET A 12 15.47 9.56 4.03
CA MET A 12 15.98 8.46 3.23
C MET A 12 16.63 9.11 2.02
N GLN A 13 17.96 9.12 2.01
CA GLN A 13 18.74 9.76 0.97
C GLN A 13 18.18 9.23 -0.35
N GLN A 14 17.66 10.10 -1.20
CA GLN A 14 17.22 9.75 -2.54
C GLN A 14 18.48 9.35 -3.30
N VAL A 15 18.93 8.10 -3.09
CA VAL A 15 19.99 7.49 -3.88
C VAL A 15 19.49 7.55 -5.31
N THR A 16 20.20 8.26 -6.18
CA THR A 16 19.99 8.31 -7.64
C THR A 16 20.15 6.89 -8.17
N SER A 17 19.10 6.10 -7.98
CA SER A 17 19.07 4.69 -8.26
C SER A 17 18.65 4.53 -9.71
N SER A 18 19.39 3.70 -10.45
CA SER A 18 18.95 3.25 -11.77
C SER A 18 17.50 2.78 -11.69
N ARG A 19 16.69 3.12 -12.70
CA ARG A 19 15.29 2.69 -12.81
C ARG A 19 15.11 1.18 -12.57
N GLY A 20 16.07 0.37 -13.03
CA GLY A 20 16.06 -1.08 -12.81
C GLY A 20 16.27 -1.47 -11.34
N ARG A 21 17.14 -0.75 -10.60
CA ARG A 21 17.35 -0.98 -9.17
C ARG A 21 16.11 -0.59 -8.36
N LEU A 22 15.43 0.49 -8.72
CA LEU A 22 14.15 0.88 -8.11
C LEU A 22 13.07 -0.19 -8.34
N PHE A 23 12.97 -0.72 -9.56
CA PHE A 23 12.04 -1.80 -9.88
C PHE A 23 12.32 -3.07 -9.07
N ILE A 24 13.57 -3.53 -9.04
CA ILE A 24 13.96 -4.73 -8.30
C ILE A 24 13.70 -4.54 -6.80
N ASN A 25 14.05 -3.38 -6.23
CA ASN A 25 13.78 -3.11 -4.82
C ASN A 25 12.27 -3.14 -4.53
N GLY A 26 11.45 -2.51 -5.38
CA GLY A 26 10.00 -2.56 -5.26
C GLY A 26 9.45 -3.99 -5.39
N PHE A 27 9.97 -4.77 -6.33
CA PHE A 27 9.59 -6.16 -6.53
C PHE A 27 9.94 -7.03 -5.32
N ILE A 28 11.15 -6.91 -4.77
CA ILE A 28 11.58 -7.66 -3.59
C ILE A 28 10.72 -7.30 -2.37
N VAL A 29 10.43 -6.01 -2.17
CA VAL A 29 9.56 -5.56 -1.08
C VAL A 29 8.13 -6.10 -1.25
N ALA A 30 7.60 -6.10 -2.47
CA ALA A 30 6.27 -6.65 -2.75
C ALA A 30 6.22 -8.18 -2.57
N ALA A 31 7.22 -8.90 -3.08
CA ALA A 31 7.32 -10.35 -2.97
C ALA A 31 7.55 -10.82 -1.52
N GLY A 32 8.33 -10.05 -0.75
CA GLY A 32 8.60 -10.31 0.65
C GLY A 32 7.48 -9.89 1.61
N ASN A 33 6.35 -9.36 1.11
CA ASN A 33 5.26 -8.89 1.95
C ASN A 33 4.44 -10.07 2.51
N PRO A 34 4.57 -10.42 3.81
CA PRO A 34 3.89 -11.58 4.37
C PRO A 34 2.37 -11.43 4.34
N LYS A 35 1.86 -10.19 4.39
CA LYS A 35 0.43 -9.93 4.28
C LYS A 35 -0.09 -10.27 2.89
N ALA A 36 0.67 -9.92 1.85
CA ALA A 36 0.32 -10.26 0.47
C ALA A 36 0.32 -11.78 0.27
N ILE A 37 1.33 -12.49 0.80
CA ILE A 37 1.41 -13.95 0.73
C ILE A 37 0.19 -14.58 1.41
N VAL A 38 -0.11 -14.21 2.66
CA VAL A 38 -1.25 -14.76 3.41
C VAL A 38 -2.59 -14.46 2.72
N PHE A 39 -2.75 -13.25 2.19
CA PHE A 39 -3.95 -12.90 1.43
C PHE A 39 -4.08 -13.77 0.17
N PHE A 40 -2.98 -13.91 -0.58
CA PHE A 40 -2.98 -14.69 -1.82
C PHE A 40 -3.27 -16.17 -1.54
N THR A 41 -2.62 -16.77 -0.53
CA THR A 41 -2.88 -18.18 -0.19
C THR A 41 -4.29 -18.42 0.35
N ALA A 42 -4.91 -17.44 1.00
CA ALA A 42 -6.29 -17.56 1.49
C ALA A 42 -7.34 -17.33 0.39
N PHE A 43 -7.08 -16.38 -0.52
CA PHE A 43 -8.06 -15.89 -1.47
C PHE A 43 -7.92 -16.55 -2.85
N PHE A 44 -6.69 -16.77 -3.33
CA PHE A 44 -6.43 -17.29 -4.66
C PHE A 44 -6.98 -18.71 -4.90
N PRO A 45 -6.84 -19.67 -3.97
CA PRO A 45 -7.40 -21.01 -4.17
C PRO A 45 -8.93 -21.03 -4.33
N GLN A 46 -9.64 -20.02 -3.81
CA GLN A 46 -11.10 -19.95 -3.90
C GLN A 46 -11.59 -19.71 -5.34
N PHE A 47 -10.71 -19.23 -6.23
CA PHE A 47 -11.04 -18.98 -7.62
C PHE A 47 -10.56 -20.07 -8.58
N ILE A 48 -9.79 -21.04 -8.10
CA ILE A 48 -9.28 -22.13 -8.93
C ILE A 48 -10.28 -23.27 -8.96
N ASP A 49 -10.69 -23.67 -10.16
CA ASP A 49 -11.41 -24.92 -10.37
C ASP A 49 -10.38 -26.07 -10.54
N PRO A 50 -10.34 -27.05 -9.62
CA PRO A 50 -9.39 -28.17 -9.70
C PRO A 50 -9.69 -29.13 -10.86
N SER A 51 -10.87 -29.05 -11.49
CA SER A 51 -11.24 -29.90 -12.63
C SER A 51 -10.71 -29.40 -13.98
N GLN A 52 -10.18 -28.17 -14.03
CA GLN A 52 -9.73 -27.49 -15.26
C GLN A 52 -8.20 -27.27 -15.28
N PRO A 53 -7.58 -27.07 -16.45
CA PRO A 53 -6.15 -26.81 -16.54
C PRO A 53 -5.70 -25.54 -15.79
N LEU A 54 -4.82 -25.71 -14.80
CA LEU A 54 -4.35 -24.63 -13.92
C LEU A 54 -3.67 -23.48 -14.69
N LEU A 55 -2.83 -23.81 -15.67
CA LEU A 55 -2.03 -22.81 -16.41
C LEU A 55 -2.94 -21.79 -17.12
N GLN A 56 -4.04 -22.25 -17.72
CA GLN A 56 -4.97 -21.40 -18.46
C GLN A 56 -5.75 -20.47 -17.53
N GLN A 57 -6.15 -20.96 -16.35
CA GLN A 57 -6.77 -20.16 -15.31
C GLN A 57 -5.82 -19.07 -14.78
N MET A 58 -4.56 -19.45 -14.50
CA MET A 58 -3.55 -18.49 -14.02
C MET A 58 -3.20 -17.41 -15.04
N LEU A 59 -3.11 -17.77 -16.33
CA LEU A 59 -2.85 -16.81 -17.41
C LEU A 59 -3.95 -15.77 -17.57
N ILE A 60 -5.17 -16.04 -17.10
CA ILE A 60 -6.28 -15.08 -17.12
C ILE A 60 -6.33 -14.32 -15.78
N MET A 61 -6.24 -15.02 -14.65
CA MET A 61 -6.39 -14.43 -13.32
C MET A 61 -5.25 -13.52 -12.90
N CYS A 62 -4.00 -13.91 -13.14
CA CYS A 62 -2.85 -13.10 -12.75
C CYS A 62 -2.87 -11.70 -13.41
N PRO A 63 -3.00 -11.56 -14.75
CA PRO A 63 -3.01 -10.25 -15.38
C PRO A 63 -4.27 -9.45 -15.06
N THR A 64 -5.44 -10.08 -14.91
CA THR A 64 -6.67 -9.36 -14.53
C THR A 64 -6.55 -8.76 -13.14
N MET A 65 -6.07 -9.52 -12.15
CA MET A 65 -5.82 -9.01 -10.80
C MET A 65 -4.75 -7.91 -10.79
N ALA A 66 -3.63 -8.12 -11.50
CA ALA A 66 -2.57 -7.12 -11.58
C ALA A 66 -3.05 -5.81 -12.22
N LEU A 67 -3.89 -5.88 -13.27
CA LEU A 67 -4.47 -4.71 -13.91
C LEU A 67 -5.43 -3.98 -12.99
N LEU A 68 -6.25 -4.69 -12.21
CA LEU A 68 -7.16 -4.08 -11.24
C LEU A 68 -6.38 -3.34 -10.15
N ASP A 69 -5.38 -4.00 -9.56
CA ASP A 69 -4.55 -3.40 -8.51
C ASP A 69 -3.76 -2.19 -9.03
N PHE A 70 -3.12 -2.32 -10.19
CA PHE A 70 -2.43 -1.22 -10.84
C PHE A 70 -3.36 -0.04 -11.14
N THR A 71 -4.55 -0.32 -11.69
CA THR A 71 -5.55 0.72 -12.01
C THR A 71 -5.97 1.47 -10.75
N TRP A 72 -6.23 0.75 -9.66
CA TRP A 72 -6.64 1.33 -8.39
C TRP A 72 -5.54 2.23 -7.80
N VAL A 73 -4.31 1.75 -7.77
CA VAL A 73 -3.15 2.54 -7.31
C VAL A 73 -2.92 3.76 -8.20
N MET A 74 -3.09 3.64 -9.52
CA MET A 74 -2.99 4.77 -10.44
C MET A 74 -4.07 5.82 -10.22
N ILE A 75 -5.32 5.41 -9.99
CA ILE A 75 -6.41 6.33 -9.62
C ILE A 75 -6.02 7.10 -8.36
N TYR A 76 -5.52 6.42 -7.34
CA TYR A 76 -5.04 7.09 -6.12
C TYR A 76 -3.87 8.04 -6.39
N ALA A 77 -2.86 7.61 -7.14
CA ALA A 77 -1.69 8.44 -7.43
C ALA A 77 -2.07 9.72 -8.21
N MET A 78 -2.95 9.59 -9.21
CA MET A 78 -3.45 10.73 -9.99
C MET A 78 -4.28 11.68 -9.14
N THR A 79 -5.13 11.13 -8.27
CA THR A 79 -5.96 11.92 -7.35
C THR A 79 -5.09 12.64 -6.34
N ALA A 80 -4.14 11.93 -5.71
CA ALA A 80 -3.18 12.50 -4.76
C ALA A 80 -2.37 13.64 -5.37
N LYS A 81 -1.95 13.53 -6.64
CA LYS A 81 -1.23 14.59 -7.34
C LYS A 81 -2.02 15.90 -7.43
N ARG A 82 -3.35 15.84 -7.57
CA ARG A 82 -4.23 17.03 -7.58
C ARG A 82 -4.35 17.67 -6.20
N PHE A 83 -4.39 16.84 -5.14
CA PHE A 83 -4.47 17.34 -3.76
C PHE A 83 -3.11 17.73 -3.17
N LEU A 84 -2.01 17.33 -3.80
CA LEU A 84 -0.65 17.57 -3.29
C LEU A 84 -0.37 19.05 -3.05
N GLY A 85 -0.82 19.94 -3.95
CA GLY A 85 -0.65 21.38 -3.80
C GLY A 85 -1.36 21.95 -2.56
N PHE A 86 -2.60 21.52 -2.32
CA PHE A 86 -3.38 21.89 -1.12
C PHE A 86 -2.78 21.28 0.15
N MET A 87 -2.28 20.04 0.04
CA MET A 87 -1.65 19.31 1.13
C MET A 87 -0.36 19.97 1.63
N GLN A 88 0.47 20.47 0.71
CA GLN A 88 1.71 21.16 1.03
C GLN A 88 1.48 22.49 1.77
N THR A 89 0.33 23.15 1.57
CA THR A 89 0.03 24.42 2.25
C THR A 89 -0.38 24.23 3.73
N ARG A 90 -0.88 23.04 4.12
CA ARG A 90 -1.40 22.79 5.48
C ARG A 90 -0.99 21.42 6.06
N PRO A 91 0.32 21.16 6.24
CA PRO A 91 0.83 19.86 6.73
C PRO A 91 0.31 19.47 8.13
N ARG A 92 0.04 20.46 9.00
CA ARG A 92 -0.53 20.20 10.33
C ARG A 92 -1.95 19.63 10.27
N LEU A 93 -2.75 20.06 9.31
CA LEU A 93 -4.12 19.55 9.14
C LEU A 93 -4.08 18.10 8.66
N LEU A 94 -3.16 17.77 7.76
CA LEU A 94 -2.97 16.39 7.28
C LEU A 94 -2.56 15.44 8.39
N ASN A 95 -1.56 15.81 9.19
CA ASN A 95 -1.11 14.99 10.31
C ASN A 95 -2.24 14.78 11.33
N ARG A 96 -3.05 15.82 11.55
CA ARG A 96 -4.19 15.74 12.48
C ARG A 96 -5.31 14.88 11.94
N VAL A 97 -5.67 15.01 10.66
CA VAL A 97 -6.68 14.15 10.01
C VAL A 97 -6.20 12.71 10.00
N GLY A 98 -5.00 12.44 9.48
CA GLY A 98 -4.43 11.09 9.44
C GLY A 98 -4.34 10.44 10.82
N GLY A 99 -3.81 11.17 11.81
CA GLY A 99 -3.76 10.70 13.20
C GLY A 99 -5.14 10.46 13.80
N SER A 100 -6.09 11.38 13.59
CA SER A 100 -7.46 11.22 14.11
C SER A 100 -8.20 10.05 13.46
N SER A 101 -7.99 9.79 12.17
CA SER A 101 -8.57 8.65 11.47
C SER A 101 -8.03 7.33 12.01
N LEU A 102 -6.72 7.26 12.28
CA LEU A 102 -6.10 6.07 12.87
C LEU A 102 -6.60 5.82 14.30
N LEU A 103 -6.70 6.87 15.13
CA LEU A 103 -7.26 6.76 16.48
C LEU A 103 -8.73 6.38 16.45
N GLY A 104 -9.51 6.96 15.54
CA GLY A 104 -10.92 6.63 15.32
C GLY A 104 -11.11 5.17 14.90
N ALA A 105 -10.34 4.69 13.93
CA ALA A 105 -10.36 3.29 13.50
C ALA A 105 -9.94 2.33 14.63
N SER A 106 -8.93 2.70 15.42
CA SER A 106 -8.47 1.90 16.57
C SER A 106 -9.54 1.83 17.66
N CYS A 107 -10.19 2.94 17.98
CA CYS A 107 -11.31 2.96 18.92
C CYS A 107 -12.47 2.12 18.40
N PHE A 108 -12.84 2.29 17.11
CA PHE A 108 -13.89 1.49 16.49
C PHE A 108 -13.61 -0.01 16.58
N LEU A 109 -12.39 -0.45 16.26
CA LEU A 109 -11.99 -1.85 16.41
C LEU A 109 -12.05 -2.33 17.87
N ALA A 110 -11.62 -1.50 18.83
CA ALA A 110 -11.67 -1.84 20.24
C ALA A 110 -13.12 -2.02 20.74
N PHE A 111 -14.08 -1.26 20.20
CA PHE A 111 -15.50 -1.37 20.55
C PHE A 111 -16.26 -2.40 19.71
N SER A 112 -15.80 -2.69 18.48
CA SER A 112 -16.41 -3.65 17.56
C SER A 112 -16.06 -5.11 17.91
N ASN A 113 -15.11 -5.34 18.80
CA ASN A 113 -14.77 -6.68 19.31
C ASN A 113 -15.64 -7.08 20.53
N ARG A 114 -16.92 -6.70 20.51
CA ARG A 114 -17.99 -7.23 21.39
C ARG A 114 -19.06 -7.85 20.51
#